data_AF-A0A0D6AB13-F1
#
_entry.id   AF-A0A0D6AB13-F1
#
_cell.length_a   1.000
_cell.length_b   1.000
_cell.length_c   1.000
_cell.angle_alpha   90.00
_cell.angle_beta   90.00
_cell.angle_gamma   90.00
#
_symmetry.space_group_name_H-M   'P 1'
#
loop_
_entity.id
_entity.type
_entity.pdbx_description
1 polymer ?
#
loop_
_entity_poly.entity_id
_entity_poly.type
_entity_poly.pdbx_seq_one_letter_code
_entity_poly.pdbx_strand_id
1 'polypeptide(L)'
;MTNLSNSKQNFSAQLGNILKTLIILIMLSGLLNIIIQEKKTQLKKASQQIISSIYGSPPLVMEGGNPYVRALMRTISASESNYINPYHVIYSGKYVKDLSKHPDLCITIVNGPNEGKCTTASGRYQFLNTTWAEKAAVYHPNPSKFFLWKDYSFEPKYQDQVLYNWLTDSKAWNEDIAKLLEKGEIQRVLELLSPTWTSLGYGIENNMMTQHLPQIYQKLLKEELQNN
;
A
#
# COMPACT_ATOMS: atom_id res chain seq x y z
N MET A 1 61.79 -30.76 42.86
CA MET A 1 60.86 -29.62 42.96
C MET A 1 60.60 -29.03 41.58
N THR A 2 59.75 -29.66 40.75
CA THR A 2 59.40 -29.14 39.41
C THR A 2 58.12 -29.84 38.94
N ASN A 3 56.93 -29.37 39.34
CA ASN A 3 55.68 -29.77 38.65
C ASN A 3 54.43 -28.92 38.97
N LEU A 4 54.48 -27.98 39.93
CA LEU A 4 53.33 -27.09 40.17
C LEU A 4 53.21 -25.92 39.17
N SER A 5 54.29 -25.52 38.51
CA SER A 5 54.30 -24.38 37.57
C SER A 5 53.61 -24.70 36.23
N ASN A 6 53.91 -25.86 35.64
CA ASN A 6 53.37 -26.30 34.34
C ASN A 6 51.85 -26.55 34.37
N SER A 7 51.32 -26.99 35.51
CA SER A 7 49.88 -27.22 35.71
C SER A 7 49.07 -25.92 35.64
N LYS A 8 49.55 -24.83 36.24
CA LYS A 8 48.86 -23.53 36.24
C LYS A 8 48.86 -22.87 34.85
N GLN A 9 49.95 -22.98 34.10
CA GLN A 9 50.02 -22.47 32.72
C GLN A 9 49.05 -23.18 31.79
N ASN A 10 49.01 -24.52 31.82
CA ASN A 10 48.08 -25.30 31.00
C ASN A 10 46.61 -25.03 31.36
N PHE A 11 46.29 -24.88 32.66
CA PHE A 11 44.95 -24.53 33.10
C PHE A 11 44.51 -23.13 32.61
N SER A 12 45.40 -22.14 32.67
CA SER A 12 45.10 -20.78 32.18
C SER A 12 44.86 -20.71 30.66
N ALA A 13 45.65 -21.46 29.87
CA ALA A 13 45.47 -21.55 28.43
C ALA A 13 44.19 -22.30 28.05
N GLN A 14 43.88 -23.38 28.77
CA GLN A 14 42.65 -24.14 28.57
C GLN A 14 41.40 -23.32 28.94
N LEU A 15 41.44 -22.55 30.03
CA LEU A 15 40.37 -21.63 30.42
C LEU A 15 40.16 -20.51 29.38
N GLY A 16 41.25 -19.95 28.86
CA GLY A 16 41.20 -18.93 27.80
C GLY A 16 40.60 -19.47 26.48
N ASN A 17 40.91 -20.71 26.12
CA ASN A 17 40.30 -21.36 24.95
C ASN A 17 38.82 -21.64 25.16
N ILE A 18 38.41 -22.12 26.33
CA ILE A 18 36.99 -22.33 26.69
C ILE A 18 36.21 -21.02 26.62
N LEU A 19 36.78 -19.93 27.13
CA LEU A 19 36.16 -18.61 27.08
C LEU A 19 35.99 -18.11 25.63
N LYS A 20 36.99 -18.33 24.77
CA LYS A 20 36.90 -17.99 23.33
C LYS A 20 35.80 -18.80 22.62
N THR A 21 35.69 -20.10 22.88
CA THR A 21 34.61 -20.92 22.29
C THR A 21 33.23 -20.48 22.78
N LEU A 22 33.08 -20.13 24.07
CA LEU A 22 31.83 -19.58 24.61
C LEU A 22 31.43 -18.27 23.93
N ILE A 23 32.36 -17.34 23.74
CA ILE A 23 32.10 -16.07 23.06
C ILE A 23 31.65 -16.30 21.61
N ILE A 24 32.31 -17.21 20.88
CA ILE A 24 31.95 -17.56 19.50
C ILE A 24 30.54 -18.18 19.43
N LEU A 25 30.19 -19.07 20.36
CA LEU A 25 28.85 -19.67 20.44
C LEU A 25 27.76 -18.63 20.75
N ILE A 26 28.04 -17.66 21.63
CA ILE A 26 27.10 -16.56 21.93
C ILE A 26 26.90 -15.68 20.68
N MET A 27 27.97 -15.32 19.98
CA MET A 27 27.89 -14.54 18.74
C MET A 27 27.11 -15.28 17.64
N LEU A 28 27.37 -16.59 17.46
CA LEU A 28 26.65 -17.43 16.50
C LEU A 28 25.17 -17.56 16.85
N SER A 29 24.82 -17.73 18.13
CA SER A 29 23.42 -17.80 18.56
C SER A 29 22.71 -16.45 18.41
N GLY A 30 23.40 -15.32 18.64
CA GLY A 30 22.89 -13.98 18.36
C GLY A 30 22.60 -13.77 16.87
N LEU A 31 23.53 -14.12 15.99
CA LEU A 31 23.36 -14.05 14.54
C LEU A 31 22.22 -14.95 14.05
N LEU A 32 22.11 -16.17 14.57
CA LEU A 32 21.03 -17.09 14.24
C LEU A 32 19.67 -16.52 14.66
N ASN A 33 19.58 -15.91 15.84
CA ASN A 33 18.36 -15.26 16.31
C ASN A 33 17.95 -14.09 15.41
N ILE A 34 18.89 -13.28 14.93
CA ILE A 34 18.61 -12.19 13.98
C ILE A 34 18.03 -12.74 12.68
N ILE A 35 18.66 -13.77 12.09
CA ILE A 35 18.19 -14.41 10.85
C ILE A 35 16.78 -15.01 11.03
N ILE A 36 16.54 -15.65 12.18
CA ILE A 36 15.21 -16.20 12.51
C ILE A 36 14.17 -15.09 12.61
N GLN A 37 14.50 -13.96 13.27
CA GLN A 37 13.58 -12.83 13.38
C GLN A 37 13.27 -12.19 12.04
N GLU A 38 14.28 -12.01 11.18
CA GLU A 38 14.09 -11.45 9.85
C GLU A 38 13.18 -12.34 8.99
N LYS A 39 13.41 -13.67 8.99
CA LYS A 39 12.54 -14.62 8.29
C LYS A 39 11.11 -14.63 8.84
N LYS A 40 10.92 -14.54 10.17
CA LYS A 40 9.59 -14.43 10.79
C LYS A 40 8.87 -13.15 10.33
N THR A 41 9.57 -12.03 10.29
CA THR A 41 9.02 -10.75 9.80
C THR A 41 8.62 -10.84 8.32
N GLN A 42 9.44 -11.47 7.48
CA GLN A 42 9.11 -11.67 6.07
C GLN A 42 7.90 -12.58 5.88
N LEU A 43 7.81 -13.70 6.61
CA LEU A 43 6.65 -14.59 6.60
C LEU A 43 5.37 -13.88 7.06
N LYS A 44 5.46 -13.05 8.10
CA LYS A 44 4.32 -12.24 8.58
C LYS A 44 3.86 -11.23 7.53
N LYS A 45 4.80 -10.53 6.86
CA LYS A 45 4.47 -9.61 5.76
C LYS A 45 3.82 -10.32 4.58
N ALA A 46 4.36 -11.47 4.17
CA ALA A 46 3.83 -12.26 3.07
C ALA A 46 2.44 -12.84 3.38
N SER A 47 2.22 -13.36 4.59
CA SER A 47 0.90 -13.87 5.00
C SER A 47 -0.12 -12.74 5.11
N GLN A 48 0.27 -11.58 5.63
CA GLN A 48 -0.59 -10.41 5.72
C GLN A 48 -0.93 -9.85 4.33
N GLN A 49 0.00 -9.87 3.38
CA GLN A 49 -0.27 -9.60 1.96
C GLN A 49 -1.30 -10.58 1.38
N ILE A 50 -1.14 -11.89 1.60
CA ILE A 50 -2.07 -12.90 1.10
C ILE A 50 -3.47 -12.74 1.73
N ILE A 51 -3.55 -12.58 3.05
CA ILE A 51 -4.84 -12.41 3.76
C ILE A 51 -5.53 -11.10 3.37
N SER A 52 -4.77 -10.02 3.16
CA SER A 52 -5.30 -8.77 2.59
C SER A 52 -5.83 -8.99 1.18
N SER A 53 -5.12 -9.74 0.31
CA SER A 53 -5.61 -10.01 -1.05
C SER A 53 -6.89 -10.86 -1.09
N ILE A 54 -7.15 -11.69 -0.07
CA ILE A 54 -8.35 -12.54 0.00
C ILE A 54 -9.57 -11.74 0.51
N TYR A 55 -9.36 -10.66 1.27
CA TYR A 55 -10.45 -10.00 2.01
C TYR A 55 -10.37 -8.46 2.03
N GLY A 56 -9.56 -7.82 1.20
CA GLY A 56 -9.46 -6.36 1.13
C GLY A 56 -8.08 -5.88 0.69
N SER A 57 -7.99 -5.41 -0.56
CA SER A 57 -6.96 -4.59 -1.19
C SER A 57 -5.51 -4.70 -0.62
N PRO A 58 -4.52 -5.14 -1.42
CA PRO A 58 -3.11 -5.27 -1.01
C PRO A 58 -2.54 -4.01 -0.31
N PRO A 59 -1.40 -4.07 0.41
CA PRO A 59 -0.80 -2.86 0.98
C PRO A 59 -0.51 -1.75 -0.06
N LEU A 60 -0.46 -0.49 0.40
CA LEU A 60 -0.01 0.63 -0.42
C LEU A 60 1.49 0.50 -0.71
N VAL A 61 1.94 0.98 -1.88
CA VAL A 61 3.36 1.10 -2.23
C VAL A 61 3.94 2.37 -1.63
N MET A 62 3.14 3.44 -1.48
CA MET A 62 3.61 4.61 -0.75
C MET A 62 3.89 4.27 0.73
N GLU A 63 4.96 4.86 1.26
CA GLU A 63 5.35 4.76 2.65
C GLU A 63 4.88 6.00 3.43
N GLY A 64 4.66 5.85 4.74
CA GLY A 64 4.18 6.92 5.62
C GLY A 64 2.76 7.41 5.29
N GLY A 65 2.39 8.55 5.86
CA GLY A 65 1.06 9.15 5.71
C GLY A 65 0.09 8.79 6.84
N ASN A 66 -1.03 9.49 6.91
CA ASN A 66 -2.06 9.29 7.93
C ASN A 66 -2.72 7.90 7.74
N PRO A 67 -2.71 7.01 8.75
CA PRO A 67 -3.25 5.66 8.64
C PRO A 67 -4.74 5.61 8.29
N TYR A 68 -5.52 6.61 8.71
CA TYR A 68 -6.94 6.72 8.37
C TYR A 68 -7.13 6.94 6.86
N VAL A 69 -6.37 7.87 6.28
CA VAL A 69 -6.42 8.13 4.83
C VAL A 69 -5.88 6.93 4.04
N ARG A 70 -4.82 6.28 4.51
CA ARG A 70 -4.28 5.07 3.87
C ARG A 70 -5.30 3.92 3.85
N ALA A 71 -6.01 3.72 4.97
CA ALA A 71 -7.09 2.74 5.04
C ALA A 71 -8.22 3.09 4.06
N LEU A 72 -8.58 4.37 3.95
CA LEU A 72 -9.57 4.84 2.97
C LEU A 72 -9.11 4.55 1.53
N MET A 73 -7.86 4.81 1.17
CA MET A 73 -7.32 4.49 -0.15
C MET A 73 -7.45 2.99 -0.46
N ARG A 74 -7.12 2.13 0.50
CA ARG A 74 -7.30 0.67 0.35
C ARG A 74 -8.79 0.29 0.22
N THR A 75 -9.70 0.99 0.89
CA THR A 75 -11.15 0.82 0.73
C THR A 75 -11.63 1.23 -0.66
N ILE A 76 -11.17 2.37 -1.19
CA ILE A 76 -11.49 2.79 -2.57
C ILE A 76 -11.04 1.71 -3.55
N SER A 77 -9.82 1.22 -3.41
CA SER A 77 -9.30 0.14 -4.25
C SER A 77 -10.07 -1.18 -4.10
N ALA A 78 -10.61 -1.50 -2.92
CA ALA A 78 -11.47 -2.67 -2.76
C ALA A 78 -12.79 -2.55 -3.53
N SER A 79 -13.25 -1.33 -3.82
CA SER A 79 -14.42 -1.08 -4.65
C SER A 79 -14.06 -1.04 -6.14
N GLU A 80 -12.99 -0.33 -6.49
CA GLU A 80 -12.61 -0.02 -7.87
C GLU A 80 -11.79 -1.12 -8.55
N SER A 81 -10.93 -1.80 -7.79
CA SER A 81 -9.95 -2.73 -8.36
C SER A 81 -9.62 -3.85 -7.35
N ASN A 82 -10.60 -4.68 -7.00
CA ASN A 82 -10.40 -5.78 -6.06
C ASN A 82 -9.63 -6.96 -6.70
N TYR A 83 -8.36 -6.73 -7.04
CA TYR A 83 -7.45 -7.67 -7.67
C TYR A 83 -6.16 -7.82 -6.87
N ILE A 84 -5.43 -8.90 -7.12
CA ILE A 84 -4.13 -9.15 -6.48
C ILE A 84 -3.08 -8.10 -6.90
N ASN A 85 -3.13 -7.64 -8.15
CA ASN A 85 -2.22 -6.61 -8.66
C ASN A 85 -2.99 -5.36 -9.15
N PRO A 86 -3.61 -4.59 -8.23
CA PRO A 86 -4.61 -3.59 -8.58
C PRO A 86 -4.03 -2.43 -9.42
N TYR A 87 -2.75 -2.10 -9.25
CA TYR A 87 -2.11 -0.97 -9.96
C TYR A 87 -1.98 -1.15 -11.47
N HIS A 88 -2.04 -2.39 -11.95
CA HIS A 88 -1.85 -2.73 -13.35
C HIS A 88 -3.17 -3.01 -14.07
N VAL A 89 -4.31 -2.97 -13.36
CA VAL A 89 -5.61 -3.36 -13.91
C VAL A 89 -6.22 -2.23 -14.72
N ILE A 90 -6.74 -2.54 -15.90
CA ILE A 90 -7.65 -1.66 -16.65
C ILE A 90 -9.10 -2.13 -16.45
N TYR A 91 -10.09 -1.31 -16.80
CA TYR A 91 -11.53 -1.57 -16.62
C TYR A 91 -11.98 -3.02 -16.90
N SER A 92 -11.48 -3.64 -17.98
CA SER A 92 -11.83 -5.03 -18.33
C SER A 92 -11.29 -6.12 -17.39
N GLY A 93 -10.53 -5.77 -16.34
CA GLY A 93 -9.81 -6.70 -15.48
C GLY A 93 -8.47 -7.20 -16.06
N LYS A 94 -8.11 -6.78 -17.28
CA LYS A 94 -6.81 -7.10 -17.90
C LYS A 94 -5.68 -6.28 -17.28
N TYR A 95 -4.45 -6.76 -17.45
CA TYR A 95 -3.25 -6.10 -16.92
C TYR A 95 -2.44 -5.41 -18.02
N VAL A 96 -1.92 -4.23 -17.70
CA VAL A 96 -0.89 -3.52 -18.49
C VAL A 96 0.47 -3.62 -17.81
N LYS A 97 1.56 -3.60 -18.59
CA LYS A 97 2.93 -3.69 -18.05
C LYS A 97 3.60 -2.33 -17.90
N ASP A 98 3.46 -1.48 -18.92
CA ASP A 98 4.03 -0.15 -18.93
C ASP A 98 3.14 0.81 -18.13
N LEU A 99 3.70 1.34 -17.05
CA LEU A 99 3.08 2.34 -16.19
C LEU A 99 3.92 3.63 -16.16
N SER A 100 4.83 3.82 -17.12
CA SER A 100 5.59 5.07 -17.26
C SER A 100 4.68 6.29 -17.48
N LYS A 101 3.45 6.06 -17.90
CA LYS A 101 2.33 7.01 -18.01
C LYS A 101 1.00 6.28 -17.89
N HIS A 102 -0.09 7.03 -17.80
CA HIS A 102 -1.42 6.45 -17.81
C HIS A 102 -1.66 5.68 -19.13
N PRO A 103 -2.24 4.45 -19.11
CA PRO A 103 -2.34 3.61 -20.31
C PRO A 103 -3.21 4.20 -21.42
N ASP A 104 -4.22 5.00 -21.04
CA ASP A 104 -5.16 5.66 -21.96
C ASP A 104 -5.80 4.70 -22.99
N LEU A 105 -6.08 3.47 -22.55
CA LEU A 105 -6.70 2.47 -23.38
C LEU A 105 -8.21 2.65 -23.34
N CYS A 106 -8.80 2.91 -24.50
CA CYS A 106 -10.25 2.98 -24.66
C CYS A 106 -10.87 1.58 -24.58
N ILE A 107 -11.54 1.27 -23.47
CA ILE A 107 -12.23 0.00 -23.24
C ILE A 107 -13.74 0.22 -23.26
N THR A 108 -14.45 -0.60 -24.02
CA THR A 108 -15.92 -0.55 -24.05
C THR A 108 -16.51 -0.97 -22.71
N ILE A 109 -17.41 -0.16 -22.18
CA ILE A 109 -18.21 -0.45 -21.00
C ILE A 109 -19.24 -1.49 -21.39
N VAL A 110 -19.24 -2.63 -20.70
CA VAL A 110 -20.06 -3.80 -21.06
C VAL A 110 -21.32 -3.93 -20.22
N ASN A 111 -21.46 -3.14 -19.15
CA ASN A 111 -22.63 -3.16 -18.26
C ASN A 111 -22.86 -1.77 -17.65
N GLY A 112 -24.10 -1.49 -17.25
CA GLY A 112 -24.46 -0.29 -16.51
C GLY A 112 -24.98 0.86 -17.39
N PRO A 113 -25.26 2.04 -16.80
CA PRO A 113 -25.90 3.17 -17.50
C PRO A 113 -25.06 3.75 -18.66
N ASN A 114 -23.78 3.41 -18.72
CA ASN A 114 -22.84 3.83 -19.75
C ASN A 114 -22.44 2.71 -20.72
N GLU A 115 -23.17 1.59 -20.74
CA GLU A 115 -22.93 0.48 -21.68
C GLU A 115 -22.76 0.97 -23.13
N GLY A 116 -21.77 0.40 -23.83
CA GLY A 116 -21.41 0.77 -25.20
C GLY A 116 -20.52 2.01 -25.31
N LYS A 117 -20.37 2.82 -24.25
CA LYS A 117 -19.41 3.93 -24.23
C LYS A 117 -18.00 3.43 -23.93
N CYS A 118 -17.03 4.31 -24.16
CA CYS A 118 -15.62 4.08 -23.86
C CYS A 118 -15.25 4.61 -22.47
N THR A 119 -14.44 3.85 -21.73
CA THR A 119 -13.74 4.31 -20.52
C THR A 119 -12.24 4.03 -20.64
N THR A 120 -11.44 4.90 -20.01
CA THR A 120 -9.98 4.71 -19.88
C THR A 120 -9.59 4.28 -18.47
N ALA A 121 -10.55 3.93 -17.62
CA ALA A 121 -10.35 3.59 -16.22
C ALA A 121 -9.22 2.57 -16.03
N SER A 122 -8.19 2.97 -15.29
CA SER A 122 -6.97 2.19 -15.10
C SER A 122 -6.37 2.37 -13.70
N GLY A 123 -5.59 1.37 -13.30
CA GLY A 123 -4.86 1.35 -12.04
C GLY A 123 -5.73 1.08 -10.83
N ARG A 124 -5.10 1.22 -9.67
CA ARG A 124 -5.64 0.83 -8.36
C ARG A 124 -6.91 1.58 -7.95
N TYR A 125 -7.09 2.75 -8.53
CA TYR A 125 -8.19 3.67 -8.21
C TYR A 125 -9.03 3.98 -9.44
N GLN A 126 -8.85 3.20 -10.53
CA GLN A 126 -9.58 3.32 -11.79
C GLN A 126 -9.63 4.76 -12.33
N PHE A 127 -8.49 5.47 -12.26
CA PHE A 127 -8.39 6.82 -12.81
C PHE A 127 -8.74 6.82 -14.30
N LEU A 128 -9.49 7.83 -14.74
CA LEU A 128 -9.57 8.17 -16.16
C LEU A 128 -8.29 8.92 -16.57
N ASN A 129 -7.95 8.87 -17.85
CA ASN A 129 -6.75 9.54 -18.36
C ASN A 129 -6.79 11.05 -18.09
N THR A 130 -7.95 11.67 -18.32
CA THR A 130 -8.18 13.09 -18.06
C THR A 130 -8.08 13.42 -16.57
N THR A 131 -8.70 12.62 -15.70
CA THR A 131 -8.61 12.79 -14.25
C THR A 131 -7.16 12.63 -13.77
N TRP A 132 -6.44 11.61 -14.26
CA TRP A 132 -5.03 11.43 -13.93
C TRP A 132 -4.21 12.65 -14.34
N ALA A 133 -4.34 13.11 -15.59
CA ALA A 133 -3.60 14.27 -16.07
C ALA A 133 -3.87 15.53 -15.22
N GLU A 134 -5.13 15.79 -14.88
CA GLU A 134 -5.52 16.92 -14.03
C GLU A 134 -4.94 16.81 -12.62
N LYS A 135 -5.13 15.67 -11.95
CA LYS A 135 -4.70 15.52 -10.55
C LYS A 135 -3.20 15.34 -10.41
N ALA A 136 -2.54 14.63 -11.32
CA ALA A 136 -1.10 14.50 -11.32
C ALA A 136 -0.41 15.85 -11.58
N ALA A 137 -1.00 16.76 -12.37
CA ALA A 137 -0.45 18.09 -12.57
C ALA A 137 -0.35 18.92 -11.27
N VAL A 138 -1.23 18.66 -10.31
CA VAL A 138 -1.26 19.33 -9.01
C VAL A 138 -0.50 18.55 -7.94
N TYR A 139 -0.67 17.23 -7.90
CA TYR A 139 -0.31 16.41 -6.74
C TYR A 139 0.86 15.43 -6.97
N HIS A 140 1.35 15.28 -8.20
CA HIS A 140 2.44 14.35 -8.47
C HIS A 140 3.76 14.89 -7.88
N PRO A 141 4.44 14.14 -7.00
CA PRO A 141 5.59 14.66 -6.24
C PRO A 141 6.86 14.80 -7.09
N ASN A 142 6.98 14.02 -8.17
CA ASN A 142 8.19 13.99 -8.99
C ASN A 142 7.88 13.89 -10.49
N PRO A 143 7.27 14.92 -11.10
CA PRO A 143 7.00 14.91 -12.53
C PRO A 143 8.30 14.97 -13.34
N SER A 144 8.38 14.14 -14.37
CA SER A 144 9.45 14.23 -15.36
C SER A 144 9.30 15.54 -16.14
N LYS A 145 10.41 16.24 -16.37
CA LYS A 145 10.41 17.54 -17.05
C LYS A 145 11.32 17.51 -18.27
N PHE A 146 10.79 17.91 -19.41
CA PHE A 146 11.56 18.13 -20.63
C PHE A 146 11.13 19.46 -21.26
N PHE A 147 12.00 20.48 -21.19
CA PHE A 147 11.65 21.87 -21.48
C PHE A 147 10.38 22.31 -20.73
N LEU A 148 9.33 22.69 -21.47
CA LEU A 148 8.02 23.11 -20.92
C LEU A 148 7.06 21.93 -20.70
N TRP A 149 7.42 20.73 -21.14
CA TRP A 149 6.59 19.54 -21.03
C TRP A 149 6.81 18.86 -19.70
N LYS A 150 5.70 18.49 -19.06
CA LYS A 150 5.70 17.64 -17.87
C LYS A 150 5.04 16.31 -18.21
N ASP A 151 5.67 15.23 -17.75
CA ASP A 151 5.10 13.90 -17.82
C ASP A 151 4.96 13.32 -16.40
N TYR A 152 3.93 12.51 -16.20
CA TYR A 152 3.50 12.03 -14.88
C TYR A 152 3.47 10.51 -14.88
N SER A 153 4.43 9.90 -14.18
CA SER A 153 4.53 8.45 -14.08
C SER A 153 3.30 7.87 -13.39
N PHE A 154 2.71 6.85 -13.99
CA PHE A 154 1.55 6.13 -13.45
C PHE A 154 1.97 4.87 -12.67
N GLU A 155 3.24 4.78 -12.27
CA GLU A 155 3.74 3.67 -11.46
C GLU A 155 3.01 3.59 -10.11
N PRO A 156 2.97 2.39 -9.47
CA PRO A 156 2.20 2.15 -8.25
C PRO A 156 2.39 3.20 -7.15
N LYS A 157 3.64 3.60 -6.90
CA LYS A 157 3.98 4.61 -5.89
C LYS A 157 3.31 5.96 -6.18
N TYR A 158 3.25 6.37 -7.44
CA TYR A 158 2.70 7.67 -7.82
C TYR A 158 1.18 7.66 -7.90
N GLN A 159 0.56 6.52 -8.26
CA GLN A 159 -0.89 6.37 -8.10
C GLN A 159 -1.31 6.62 -6.65
N ASP A 160 -0.60 6.00 -5.70
CA ASP A 160 -0.84 6.21 -4.27
C ASP A 160 -0.57 7.65 -3.84
N GLN A 161 0.58 8.21 -4.18
CA GLN A 161 0.98 9.55 -3.72
C GLN A 161 0.06 10.65 -4.27
N VAL A 162 -0.32 10.56 -5.55
CA VAL A 162 -1.27 11.51 -6.16
C VAL A 162 -2.63 11.42 -5.46
N LEU A 163 -3.14 10.20 -5.23
CA LEU A 163 -4.41 10.04 -4.55
C LEU A 163 -4.34 10.52 -3.10
N TYR A 164 -3.31 10.15 -2.35
CA TYR A 164 -3.13 10.55 -0.97
C TYR A 164 -3.11 12.08 -0.84
N ASN A 165 -2.27 12.74 -1.64
CA ASN A 165 -2.15 14.20 -1.62
C ASN A 165 -3.49 14.86 -1.98
N TRP A 166 -4.20 14.33 -2.98
CA TRP A 166 -5.53 14.82 -3.35
C TRP A 166 -6.56 14.64 -2.24
N LEU A 167 -6.63 13.46 -1.60
CA LEU A 167 -7.55 13.20 -0.48
C LEU A 167 -7.23 14.06 0.75
N THR A 168 -5.97 14.44 0.95
CA THR A 168 -5.58 15.31 2.08
C THR A 168 -5.69 16.81 1.77
N ASP A 169 -6.02 17.21 0.53
CA ASP A 169 -6.27 18.61 0.20
C ASP A 169 -7.69 19.01 0.60
N SER A 170 -7.81 19.59 1.79
CA SER A 170 -9.10 20.08 2.30
C SER A 170 -9.77 21.13 1.41
N LYS A 171 -9.03 21.87 0.58
CA LYS A 171 -9.63 22.84 -0.35
C LYS A 171 -10.27 22.14 -1.54
N ALA A 172 -9.68 21.04 -2.01
CA ALA A 172 -10.23 20.25 -3.11
C ALA A 172 -11.57 19.61 -2.74
N TRP A 173 -11.75 19.25 -1.46
CA TRP A 173 -12.95 18.57 -0.95
C TRP A 173 -13.90 19.46 -0.16
N ASN A 174 -13.52 20.72 0.08
CA ASN A 174 -14.20 21.63 1.02
C ASN A 174 -14.43 21.01 2.41
N GLU A 175 -13.60 20.04 2.79
CA GLU A 175 -13.71 19.23 4.00
C GLU A 175 -12.33 18.64 4.35
N ASP A 176 -12.05 18.45 5.64
CA ASP A 176 -10.85 17.75 6.11
C ASP A 176 -11.14 16.25 6.26
N ILE A 177 -10.88 15.49 5.20
CA ILE A 177 -11.17 14.05 5.15
C ILE A 177 -10.47 13.30 6.29
N ALA A 178 -9.22 13.63 6.61
CA ALA A 178 -8.48 12.97 7.67
C ALA A 178 -9.19 13.14 9.04
N LYS A 179 -9.64 14.36 9.35
CA LYS A 179 -10.38 14.62 10.60
C LYS A 179 -11.74 13.93 10.64
N LEU A 180 -12.46 13.87 9.52
CA LEU A 180 -13.73 13.13 9.45
C LEU A 180 -13.51 11.64 9.75
N LEU A 181 -12.48 11.05 9.16
CA LEU A 181 -12.14 9.64 9.40
C LEU A 181 -11.70 9.38 10.83
N GLU A 182 -10.93 10.28 11.45
CA GLU A 182 -10.52 10.20 12.86
C GLU A 182 -11.71 10.24 13.82
N LYS A 183 -12.76 10.99 13.46
CA LYS A 183 -14.05 10.99 14.18
C LYS A 183 -14.93 9.78 13.90
N GLY A 184 -14.51 8.88 13.00
CA GLY A 184 -15.28 7.71 12.59
C GLY A 184 -16.38 8.00 11.57
N GLU A 185 -16.39 9.18 10.94
CA GLU A 185 -17.41 9.61 9.98
C GLU A 185 -17.21 9.00 8.57
N ILE A 186 -16.93 7.70 8.49
CA ILE A 186 -16.65 7.00 7.22
C ILE A 186 -17.81 7.11 6.23
N GLN A 187 -19.07 7.04 6.69
CA GLN A 187 -20.24 7.23 5.83
C GLN A 187 -20.21 8.58 5.10
N ARG A 188 -19.93 9.66 5.84
CA ARG A 188 -19.87 11.01 5.29
C ARG A 188 -18.75 11.13 4.26
N VAL A 189 -17.60 10.52 4.54
CA VAL A 189 -16.47 10.50 3.61
C VAL A 189 -16.83 9.72 2.34
N LEU A 190 -17.45 8.54 2.43
CA LEU A 190 -17.86 7.79 1.24
C LEU A 190 -18.90 8.54 0.40
N GLU A 191 -19.87 9.21 1.04
CA GLU A 191 -20.83 10.09 0.36
C GLU A 191 -20.12 11.24 -0.36
N LEU A 192 -19.21 11.95 0.30
CA LEU A 192 -18.42 13.03 -0.27
C LEU A 192 -17.62 12.60 -1.51
N LEU A 193 -17.09 11.38 -1.51
CA LEU A 193 -16.26 10.85 -2.60
C LEU A 193 -17.07 10.21 -3.74
N SER A 194 -18.33 9.86 -3.51
CA SER A 194 -19.19 9.17 -4.50
C SER A 194 -19.32 9.82 -5.88
N PRO A 195 -19.26 11.16 -6.04
CA PRO A 195 -19.29 11.76 -7.37
C PRO A 195 -18.03 11.48 -8.20
N THR A 196 -16.90 11.18 -7.54
CA THR A 196 -15.65 10.82 -8.20
C THR A 196 -15.56 9.32 -8.46
N TRP A 197 -15.98 8.52 -7.48
CA TRP A 197 -15.99 7.06 -7.55
C TRP A 197 -17.42 6.56 -7.34
N THR A 198 -18.16 6.39 -8.44
CA THR A 198 -19.57 5.98 -8.41
C THR A 198 -19.78 4.63 -7.72
N SER A 199 -18.74 3.79 -7.70
CA SER A 199 -18.73 2.48 -7.05
C SER A 199 -18.78 2.53 -5.51
N LEU A 200 -18.45 3.66 -4.89
CA LEU A 200 -18.48 3.85 -3.43
C LEU A 200 -19.90 3.90 -2.84
N GLY A 201 -20.92 3.80 -3.69
CA GLY A 201 -22.31 3.97 -3.31
C GLY A 201 -22.79 5.41 -3.49
N TYR A 202 -24.07 5.65 -3.22
CA TYR A 202 -24.69 6.99 -3.29
C TYR A 202 -24.69 7.66 -4.68
N GLY A 203 -24.18 6.96 -5.70
CA GLY A 203 -24.30 7.27 -7.13
C GLY A 203 -25.14 6.25 -7.90
N ILE A 204 -24.99 6.22 -9.22
CA ILE A 204 -25.80 5.37 -10.12
C ILE A 204 -25.24 3.95 -10.35
N GLU A 205 -24.04 3.64 -9.84
CA GLU A 205 -23.29 2.39 -10.12
C GLU A 205 -22.82 1.71 -8.82
N ASN A 206 -23.75 1.32 -7.96
CA ASN A 206 -23.43 0.48 -6.79
C ASN A 206 -22.82 -0.87 -7.24
N ASN A 207 -21.90 -1.43 -6.46
CA ASN A 207 -21.34 -2.76 -6.65
C ASN A 207 -21.56 -3.66 -5.41
N MET A 208 -21.12 -4.93 -5.49
CA MET A 208 -21.29 -5.88 -4.38
C MET A 208 -20.56 -5.46 -3.09
N MET A 209 -19.54 -4.61 -3.20
CA MET A 209 -18.73 -4.15 -2.08
C MET A 209 -19.32 -2.93 -1.39
N THR A 210 -20.14 -2.12 -2.07
CA THR A 210 -20.68 -0.84 -1.60
C THR A 210 -21.26 -0.91 -0.17
N GLN A 211 -22.12 -1.89 0.11
CA GLN A 211 -22.74 -2.07 1.44
C GLN A 211 -21.75 -2.50 2.54
N HIS A 212 -20.57 -2.99 2.15
CA HIS A 212 -19.53 -3.52 3.03
C HIS A 212 -18.32 -2.57 3.19
N LEU A 213 -18.26 -1.46 2.43
CA LEU A 213 -17.13 -0.52 2.46
C LEU A 213 -16.82 0.03 3.86
N PRO A 214 -17.80 0.37 4.72
CA PRO A 214 -17.51 0.79 6.09
C PRO A 214 -16.81 -0.31 6.91
N GLN A 215 -17.25 -1.56 6.79
CA GLN A 215 -16.65 -2.69 7.51
C GLN A 215 -15.25 -3.01 6.97
N ILE A 216 -15.08 -2.93 5.65
CA ILE A 216 -13.78 -3.08 4.98
C ILE A 216 -12.83 -2.00 5.46
N TYR A 217 -13.27 -0.74 5.50
CA TYR A 217 -12.48 0.36 6.04
C TYR A 217 -12.04 0.10 7.48
N GLN A 218 -12.95 -0.30 8.37
CA GLN A 218 -12.61 -0.57 9.76
C GLN A 218 -11.58 -1.71 9.91
N LYS A 219 -11.66 -2.73 9.05
CA LYS A 219 -10.67 -3.79 9.02
C LYS A 219 -9.30 -3.27 8.54
N LEU A 220 -9.28 -2.55 7.43
CA LEU A 220 -8.05 -2.01 6.84
C LEU A 220 -7.39 -0.98 7.76
N LEU A 221 -8.17 -0.18 8.46
CA LEU A 221 -7.68 0.77 9.46
C LEU A 221 -6.94 0.06 10.59
N LYS A 222 -7.47 -1.05 11.10
CA LYS A 222 -6.76 -1.86 12.11
C LYS A 222 -5.41 -2.35 11.58
N GLU A 223 -5.33 -2.72 10.30
CA GLU A 223 -4.07 -3.15 9.69
C GLU A 223 -3.09 -1.97 9.54
N GLU A 224 -3.54 -0.81 9.05
CA GLU A 224 -2.67 0.37 8.91
C GLU A 224 -2.17 0.89 10.26
N LEU A 225 -2.99 0.83 11.31
CA LEU A 225 -2.59 1.23 12.67
C LEU A 225 -1.59 0.26 13.32
N GLN A 226 -1.56 -1.01 12.92
CA GLN A 226 -0.60 -2.00 13.43
C GLN A 226 0.75 -1.97 12.72
N ASN A 227 0.81 -1.36 11.54
CA ASN A 227 1.99 -1.31 10.68
C ASN A 227 2.71 0.05 10.71
N ASN A 228 2.16 1.03 11.43
CA ASN A 228 2.79 2.31 11.77
C ASN A 228 3.51 2.23 13.12
#